data_AF-A0A6P1HRK1-F1
#
_entry.id   AF-A0A6P1HRK1-F1
#
_cell.length_a   1.000
_cell.length_b   1.000
_cell.length_c   1.000
_cell.angle_alpha   90.00
_cell.angle_beta   90.00
_cell.angle_gamma   90.00
#
_symmetry.space_group_name_H-M   'P 1'
#
loop_
_entity.id
_entity.type
_entity.pdbx_description
1 polymer ?
#
loop_
_entity_poly.entity_id
_entity_poly.type
_entity_poly.pdbx_seq_one_letter_code
_entity_poly.pdbx_strand_id
1 'polypeptide(L)'
;MTTSRALPRKQIHLAAHFPGVNNTTVWSDPESKSQIDFDSFVHLAKTAERGLFDFFFLAEGLRLREHRGRIHDLDVVGRPDTLTVLGALAGATTHLGLAGTINTTFNEPYELARQFASLDHLSDGRAAWNMVTSSDAFTGENFRRGGYLDRRDRYVRASEVIEGARKFWDSWDQDALVIDREHGVFAHESSIREVAFSGSQFDVRGRFTVPRSPQGHPVLLQAGDSEEGREFGAAQADAIFTVHGTLEDGRTFYSDVKGRLAKYGRRAEDLKVLPAATFVLGDTAPDAAERADHIRHQQVGPQTAIAFLEQVWGRDLSGYDPDGPLPDVEPADNPDITRGRVRHVKDPREIASAWRAKAEAEKLSIRELIIAVTARQQFVGTPAQVAEDIDHYVQSDACDGFILVPHLTPTGLDEFVEKVVPHLQDRGSFRTEYSGTTLRSHLGLSHPHHQNEGVRAS
;
A
#
# COMPACT_ATOMS: atom_id res chain seq x y z
N MET A 1 20.75 40.23 -17.24
CA MET A 1 20.58 38.76 -17.25
C MET A 1 20.05 38.37 -15.89
N THR A 2 18.73 38.35 -15.75
CA THR A 2 18.04 37.82 -14.58
C THR A 2 18.16 36.31 -14.63
N THR A 3 19.00 35.74 -13.77
CA THR A 3 19.03 34.31 -13.51
C THR A 3 17.65 33.93 -12.99
N SER A 4 16.84 33.29 -13.85
CA SER A 4 15.63 32.60 -13.43
C SER A 4 16.05 31.59 -12.37
N ARG A 5 15.79 31.91 -11.11
CA ARG A 5 16.00 31.00 -9.98
C ARG A 5 15.02 29.85 -10.22
N ALA A 6 15.54 28.73 -10.74
CA ALA A 6 14.75 27.52 -10.94
C ALA A 6 14.01 27.22 -9.64
N LEU A 7 12.70 26.97 -9.74
CA LEU A 7 11.93 26.56 -8.58
C LEU A 7 12.58 25.30 -7.99
N PRO A 8 12.66 25.17 -6.66
CA PRO A 8 13.21 23.97 -6.04
C PRO A 8 12.40 22.75 -6.51
N ARG A 9 13.11 21.69 -6.93
CA ARG A 9 12.47 20.45 -7.39
C ARG A 9 11.70 19.81 -6.24
N LYS A 10 10.55 19.21 -6.54
CA LYS A 10 9.81 18.42 -5.56
C LYS A 10 10.62 17.18 -5.20
N GLN A 11 10.66 16.86 -3.91
CA GLN A 11 11.24 15.63 -3.41
C GLN A 11 10.32 14.46 -3.77
N ILE A 12 10.91 13.39 -4.29
CA ILE A 12 10.23 12.15 -4.64
C ILE A 12 10.16 11.29 -3.38
N HIS A 13 8.98 10.75 -3.09
CA HIS A 13 8.79 9.75 -2.05
C HIS A 13 8.80 8.33 -2.64
N LEU A 14 9.52 7.41 -2.01
CA LEU A 14 9.61 6.02 -2.46
C LEU A 14 9.29 5.06 -1.32
N ALA A 15 8.40 4.11 -1.57
CA ALA A 15 8.08 3.04 -0.63
C ALA A 15 8.27 1.67 -1.28
N ALA A 16 8.55 0.65 -0.46
CA ALA A 16 8.80 -0.71 -0.93
C ALA A 16 7.66 -1.63 -0.46
N HIS A 17 6.86 -2.13 -1.39
CA HIS A 17 5.81 -3.10 -1.09
C HIS A 17 6.37 -4.52 -1.16
N PHE A 18 6.20 -5.28 -0.07
CA PHE A 18 6.64 -6.66 -0.01
C PHE A 18 5.85 -7.52 -1.03
N PRO A 19 6.52 -8.20 -1.98
CA PRO A 19 5.84 -9.03 -2.98
C PRO A 19 5.27 -10.31 -2.35
N GLY A 20 4.09 -10.21 -1.76
CA GLY A 20 3.37 -11.31 -1.11
C GLY A 20 1.88 -11.42 -1.49
N VAL A 21 1.45 -10.69 -2.52
CA VAL A 21 0.07 -10.64 -3.01
C VAL A 21 0.01 -10.52 -4.53
N ASN A 22 -0.99 -11.17 -5.13
CA ASN A 22 -1.31 -11.12 -6.56
C ASN A 22 -0.22 -11.72 -7.47
N ASN A 23 -0.57 -11.85 -8.73
CA ASN A 23 0.30 -12.35 -9.79
C ASN A 23 1.39 -11.37 -10.25
N THR A 24 1.62 -10.27 -9.52
CA THR A 24 2.78 -9.39 -9.74
C THR A 24 4.06 -10.07 -9.25
N THR A 25 3.98 -10.95 -8.27
CA THR A 25 5.12 -11.73 -7.79
C THR A 25 5.30 -12.98 -8.64
N VAL A 26 6.51 -13.20 -9.15
CA VAL A 26 6.90 -14.44 -9.84
C VAL A 26 7.45 -15.42 -8.81
N TRP A 27 6.57 -15.97 -7.97
CA TRP A 27 6.97 -16.87 -6.89
C TRP A 27 7.58 -18.19 -7.39
N SER A 28 7.26 -18.57 -8.63
CA SER A 28 7.78 -19.78 -9.29
C SER A 28 9.21 -19.62 -9.82
N ASP A 29 9.75 -18.40 -9.84
CA ASP A 29 11.12 -18.16 -10.25
C ASP A 29 12.10 -18.79 -9.23
N PRO A 30 13.14 -19.54 -9.65
CA PRO A 30 14.12 -20.12 -8.73
C PRO A 30 14.85 -19.10 -7.83
N GLU A 31 14.96 -17.85 -8.29
CA GLU A 31 15.54 -16.75 -7.51
C GLU A 31 14.57 -16.23 -6.45
N SER A 32 13.25 -16.38 -6.66
CA SER A 32 12.26 -16.05 -5.64
C SER A 32 12.41 -16.98 -4.43
N LYS A 33 12.49 -16.38 -3.24
CA LYS A 33 12.53 -17.08 -1.96
C LYS A 33 11.17 -17.01 -1.26
N SER A 34 11.15 -17.47 -0.01
CA SER A 34 9.95 -17.59 0.81
C SER A 34 9.30 -16.23 1.10
N GLN A 35 7.98 -16.18 0.99
CA GLN A 35 7.13 -15.04 1.38
C GLN A 35 6.73 -15.09 2.86
N ILE A 36 7.25 -16.06 3.63
CA ILE A 36 6.96 -16.22 5.06
C ILE A 36 8.23 -16.24 5.93
N ASP A 37 9.40 -16.51 5.35
CA ASP A 37 10.67 -16.53 6.09
C ASP A 37 11.08 -15.11 6.46
N PHE A 38 11.42 -14.90 7.73
CA PHE A 38 11.74 -13.56 8.24
C PHE A 38 12.90 -12.89 7.49
N ASP A 39 13.90 -13.67 7.05
CA ASP A 39 15.05 -13.16 6.30
C ASP A 39 14.66 -12.48 4.99
N SER A 40 13.58 -12.91 4.35
CA SER A 40 13.07 -12.26 3.14
C SER A 40 12.55 -10.85 3.45
N PHE A 41 11.84 -10.68 4.56
CA PHE A 41 11.37 -9.37 5.01
C PHE A 41 12.53 -8.47 5.39
N VAL A 42 13.51 -9.00 6.14
CA VAL A 42 14.70 -8.25 6.58
C VAL A 42 15.53 -7.78 5.39
N HIS A 43 15.75 -8.63 4.39
CA HIS A 43 16.51 -8.27 3.20
C HIS A 43 15.85 -7.12 2.45
N LEU A 44 14.55 -7.24 2.13
CA LEU A 44 13.84 -6.17 1.42
C LEU A 44 13.83 -4.86 2.22
N ALA A 45 13.57 -4.93 3.54
CA ALA A 45 13.57 -3.77 4.40
C ALA A 45 14.95 -3.09 4.47
N LYS A 46 16.03 -3.86 4.64
CA LYS A 46 17.40 -3.30 4.66
C LYS A 46 17.81 -2.73 3.29
N THR A 47 17.38 -3.33 2.19
CA THR A 47 17.59 -2.77 0.85
C THR A 47 16.83 -1.45 0.67
N ALA A 48 15.55 -1.39 1.06
CA ALA A 48 14.77 -0.16 1.03
C ALA A 48 15.40 0.94 1.91
N GLU A 49 15.83 0.59 3.13
CA GLU A 49 16.48 1.53 4.05
C GLU A 49 17.80 2.08 3.47
N ARG A 50 18.65 1.20 2.91
CA ARG A 50 19.88 1.58 2.20
C ARG A 50 19.61 2.50 1.01
N GLY A 51 18.50 2.26 0.31
CA GLY A 51 18.01 3.11 -0.78
C GLY A 51 17.31 4.39 -0.33
N LEU A 52 17.28 4.70 0.97
CA LEU A 52 16.66 5.88 1.57
C LEU A 52 15.15 6.01 1.32
N PHE A 53 14.45 4.88 1.20
CA PHE A 53 13.00 4.83 1.01
C PHE A 53 12.27 5.33 2.26
N ASP A 54 11.10 5.93 2.08
CA ASP A 54 10.27 6.43 3.18
C ASP A 54 9.72 5.30 4.04
N PHE A 55 9.17 4.23 3.44
CA PHE A 55 8.60 3.12 4.20
C PHE A 55 8.56 1.78 3.48
N PHE A 56 8.61 0.71 4.27
CA PHE A 56 8.21 -0.64 3.90
C PHE A 56 6.69 -0.78 4.01
N PHE A 57 6.06 -1.44 3.04
CA PHE A 57 4.61 -1.64 3.01
C PHE A 57 4.25 -3.13 2.94
N LEU A 58 3.49 -3.59 3.92
CA LEU A 58 2.99 -4.96 4.01
C LEU A 58 1.47 -4.99 3.84
N ALA A 59 1.02 -5.64 2.76
CA ALA A 59 -0.40 -5.87 2.51
C ALA A 59 -0.92 -7.11 3.27
N GLU A 60 -2.15 -7.00 3.75
CA GLU A 60 -2.83 -8.06 4.50
C GLU A 60 -3.93 -8.71 3.66
N GLY A 61 -4.19 -9.99 3.92
CA GLY A 61 -5.37 -10.70 3.47
C GLY A 61 -5.97 -11.45 4.65
N LEU A 62 -7.23 -11.15 4.98
CA LEU A 62 -7.91 -11.73 6.15
C LEU A 62 -8.46 -13.14 5.91
N ARG A 63 -8.40 -13.61 4.66
CA ARG A 63 -8.81 -14.95 4.24
C ARG A 63 -8.04 -15.36 2.99
N LEU A 64 -7.79 -16.65 2.84
CA LEU A 64 -7.22 -17.20 1.60
C LEU A 64 -8.19 -16.99 0.44
N ARG A 65 -7.64 -16.63 -0.71
CA ARG A 65 -8.43 -16.50 -1.94
C ARG A 65 -8.91 -17.86 -2.38
N GLU A 66 -10.10 -17.87 -2.94
CA GLU A 66 -10.68 -19.07 -3.50
C GLU A 66 -11.03 -18.87 -4.97
N HIS A 67 -10.71 -19.86 -5.78
CA HIS A 67 -11.11 -19.93 -7.16
C HIS A 67 -11.83 -21.27 -7.38
N ARG A 68 -13.07 -21.21 -7.88
CA ARG A 68 -13.94 -22.37 -8.08
C ARG A 68 -14.11 -23.23 -6.82
N GLY A 69 -14.24 -22.58 -5.66
CA GLY A 69 -14.41 -23.24 -4.36
C GLY A 69 -13.18 -23.98 -3.83
N ARG A 70 -11.99 -23.74 -4.43
CA ARG A 70 -10.70 -24.27 -3.98
C ARG A 70 -9.76 -23.13 -3.64
N ILE A 71 -8.72 -23.39 -2.86
CA ILE A 71 -7.66 -22.42 -2.63
C ILE A 71 -7.04 -22.01 -3.97
N HIS A 72 -6.90 -20.71 -4.18
CA HIS A 72 -6.24 -20.17 -5.37
C HIS A 72 -4.72 -20.18 -5.17
N ASP A 73 -4.06 -21.23 -5.63
CA ASP A 73 -2.63 -21.52 -5.46
C ASP A 73 -1.75 -21.05 -6.63
N LEU A 74 -2.32 -20.34 -7.59
CA LEU A 74 -1.59 -19.64 -8.66
C LEU A 74 -0.99 -18.30 -8.18
N ASP A 75 -1.45 -17.82 -7.02
CA ASP A 75 -0.92 -16.68 -6.29
C ASP A 75 -0.20 -17.14 -5.01
N VAL A 76 0.56 -16.25 -4.36
CA VAL A 76 1.10 -16.50 -3.02
C VAL A 76 -0.02 -16.75 -2.01
N VAL A 77 -0.02 -17.94 -1.39
CA VAL A 77 -1.05 -18.40 -0.43
C VAL A 77 -0.55 -18.29 1.00
N GLY A 78 -1.27 -17.55 1.83
CA GLY A 78 -0.98 -17.41 3.26
C GLY A 78 0.24 -16.53 3.53
N ARG A 79 0.24 -15.88 4.70
CA ARG A 79 1.37 -15.08 5.17
C ARG A 79 1.28 -14.88 6.69
N PRO A 80 2.38 -14.53 7.37
CA PRO A 80 2.37 -14.20 8.79
C PRO A 80 1.53 -12.95 9.10
N ASP A 81 1.19 -12.77 10.37
CA ASP A 81 0.51 -11.58 10.88
C ASP A 81 1.32 -10.30 10.62
N THR A 82 0.64 -9.26 10.12
CA THR A 82 1.24 -8.01 9.67
C THR A 82 1.98 -7.29 10.79
N LEU A 83 1.33 -7.07 11.94
CA LEU A 83 1.92 -6.31 13.04
C LEU A 83 3.08 -7.06 13.70
N THR A 84 3.02 -8.39 13.74
CA THR A 84 4.10 -9.24 14.23
C THR A 84 5.36 -9.08 13.38
N VAL A 85 5.22 -9.13 12.05
CA VAL A 85 6.35 -8.91 11.13
C VAL A 85 6.90 -7.49 11.26
N LEU A 86 6.04 -6.47 11.29
CA LEU A 86 6.48 -5.07 11.42
C LEU A 86 7.17 -4.82 12.76
N GLY A 87 6.69 -5.40 13.86
CA GLY A 87 7.34 -5.33 15.17
C GLY A 87 8.74 -5.95 15.17
N ALA A 88 8.94 -7.06 14.45
CA ALA A 88 10.27 -7.64 14.28
C ALA A 88 11.17 -6.78 13.39
N LEU A 89 10.63 -6.19 12.32
CA LEU A 89 11.36 -5.26 11.45
C LEU A 89 11.76 -3.95 12.14
N ALA A 90 10.99 -3.50 13.14
CA ALA A 90 11.35 -2.34 13.95
C ALA A 90 12.72 -2.48 14.61
N GLY A 91 13.09 -3.70 15.04
CA GLY A 91 14.43 -3.99 15.58
C GLY A 91 15.51 -4.27 14.53
N ALA A 92 15.14 -4.46 13.26
CA ALA A 92 16.05 -4.77 12.16
C ALA A 92 16.41 -3.55 11.28
N THR A 93 15.74 -2.42 11.50
CA THR A 93 15.84 -1.16 10.73
C THR A 93 15.85 0.03 11.69
N THR A 94 16.32 1.19 11.23
CA THR A 94 16.57 2.38 12.06
C THR A 94 15.78 3.62 11.63
N HIS A 95 15.54 3.79 10.34
CA HIS A 95 14.89 4.95 9.73
C HIS A 95 13.68 4.55 8.89
N LEU A 96 13.68 3.38 8.27
CA LEU A 96 12.60 2.98 7.37
C LEU A 96 11.23 2.94 8.07
N GLY A 97 10.23 3.63 7.52
CA GLY A 97 8.84 3.52 7.98
C GLY A 97 8.28 2.10 7.85
N LEU A 98 7.32 1.75 8.72
CA LEU A 98 6.75 0.41 8.84
C LEU A 98 5.24 0.49 8.66
N ALA A 99 4.81 0.38 7.40
CA ALA A 99 3.41 0.50 7.00
C ALA A 99 2.75 -0.88 6.89
N GLY A 100 1.68 -1.10 7.66
CA GLY A 100 0.90 -2.33 7.65
C GLY A 100 -0.54 -2.08 7.23
N THR A 101 -1.07 -2.94 6.38
CA THR A 101 -2.52 -2.99 6.14
C THR A 101 -3.20 -3.70 7.29
N ILE A 102 -4.13 -3.01 7.96
CA ILE A 102 -5.02 -3.60 8.96
C ILE A 102 -6.44 -3.08 8.73
N ASN A 103 -7.40 -3.97 8.82
CA ASN A 103 -8.79 -3.65 8.49
C ASN A 103 -9.54 -2.95 9.64
N THR A 104 -10.36 -1.95 9.33
CA THR A 104 -11.20 -1.21 10.31
C THR A 104 -12.53 -1.89 10.64
N THR A 105 -12.98 -2.84 9.81
CA THR A 105 -14.29 -3.50 9.93
C THR A 105 -14.32 -4.58 11.01
N PHE A 106 -13.26 -5.38 11.12
CA PHE A 106 -13.24 -6.53 12.03
C PHE A 106 -12.49 -6.30 13.34
N ASN A 107 -11.97 -5.09 13.54
CA ASN A 107 -11.22 -4.72 14.73
C ASN A 107 -11.96 -3.63 15.53
N GLU A 108 -11.55 -3.48 16.78
CA GLU A 108 -12.05 -2.47 17.73
C GLU A 108 -11.06 -1.29 17.83
N PRO A 109 -11.55 -0.04 18.02
CA PRO A 109 -10.70 1.15 18.04
C PRO A 109 -9.63 1.11 19.13
N TYR A 110 -9.96 0.64 20.34
CA TYR A 110 -9.00 0.57 21.45
C TYR A 110 -7.84 -0.39 21.16
N GLU A 111 -8.15 -1.56 20.58
CA GLU A 111 -7.15 -2.59 20.27
C GLU A 111 -6.19 -2.09 19.19
N LEU A 112 -6.73 -1.54 18.09
CA LEU A 112 -5.92 -0.96 17.02
C LEU A 112 -5.06 0.21 17.52
N ALA A 113 -5.65 1.11 18.33
CA ALA A 113 -4.91 2.23 18.90
C ALA A 113 -3.70 1.72 19.70
N ARG A 114 -3.89 0.72 20.56
CA ARG A 114 -2.82 0.13 21.37
C ARG A 114 -1.76 -0.54 20.50
N GLN A 115 -2.17 -1.35 19.53
CA GLN A 115 -1.27 -2.08 18.65
C GLN A 115 -0.36 -1.13 17.86
N PHE A 116 -0.94 -0.13 17.19
CA PHE A 116 -0.15 0.82 16.41
C PHE A 116 0.66 1.77 17.29
N ALA A 117 0.16 2.24 18.44
CA ALA A 117 0.97 3.04 19.36
C ALA A 117 2.18 2.26 19.90
N SER A 118 2.00 0.95 20.12
CA SER A 118 3.08 0.07 20.57
C SER A 118 4.14 -0.10 19.48
N LEU A 119 3.73 -0.39 18.24
CA LEU A 119 4.65 -0.41 17.08
C LEU A 119 5.37 0.93 16.93
N ASP A 120 4.65 2.04 17.14
CA ASP A 120 5.20 3.37 16.97
C ASP A 120 6.23 3.74 18.03
N HIS A 121 6.05 3.30 19.28
CA HIS A 121 7.09 3.42 20.31
C HIS A 121 8.29 2.52 20.02
N LEU A 122 8.06 1.26 19.68
CA LEU A 122 9.13 0.28 19.42
C LEU A 122 9.97 0.64 18.19
N SER A 123 9.39 1.41 17.26
CA SER A 123 10.06 1.87 16.04
C SER A 123 10.50 3.33 16.12
N ASP A 124 10.40 4.00 17.26
CA ASP A 124 10.76 5.42 17.42
C ASP A 124 10.05 6.39 16.47
N GLY A 125 8.75 6.18 16.24
CA GLY A 125 7.90 7.06 15.45
C GLY A 125 7.87 6.72 13.96
N ARG A 126 8.02 5.44 13.60
CA ARG A 126 8.06 4.97 12.21
C ARG A 126 6.83 4.17 11.78
N ALA A 127 5.81 4.02 12.63
CA ALA A 127 4.64 3.21 12.30
C ALA A 127 3.73 3.90 11.27
N ALA A 128 3.14 3.09 10.40
CA ALA A 128 2.08 3.51 9.48
C ALA A 128 0.96 2.47 9.41
N TRP A 129 -0.26 2.95 9.25
CA TRP A 129 -1.46 2.13 9.14
C TRP A 129 -2.16 2.39 7.80
N ASN A 130 -2.15 1.40 6.91
CA ASN A 130 -3.04 1.38 5.76
C ASN A 130 -4.44 0.88 6.14
N MET A 131 -5.39 1.80 6.13
CA MET A 131 -6.75 1.62 6.60
C MET A 131 -7.61 1.03 5.50
N VAL A 132 -7.87 -0.28 5.58
CA VAL A 132 -8.74 -0.98 4.63
C VAL A 132 -10.14 -1.16 5.22
N THR A 133 -11.14 -1.06 4.34
CA THR A 133 -12.54 -1.37 4.65
C THR A 133 -12.94 -2.62 3.88
N SER A 134 -13.59 -3.56 4.55
CA SER A 134 -14.11 -4.79 3.93
C SER A 134 -15.54 -4.98 4.39
N SER A 135 -16.47 -5.18 3.47
CA SER A 135 -17.89 -5.37 3.80
C SER A 135 -18.45 -6.68 3.24
N ASP A 136 -17.63 -7.50 2.58
CA ASP A 136 -18.09 -8.76 2.00
C ASP A 136 -18.23 -9.87 3.05
N ALA A 137 -19.27 -10.67 2.93
CA ALA A 137 -19.55 -11.77 3.83
C ALA A 137 -18.44 -12.84 3.80
N PHE A 138 -17.85 -13.09 2.63
CA PHE A 138 -16.79 -14.08 2.45
C PHE A 138 -15.59 -13.81 3.38
N THR A 139 -15.10 -12.57 3.45
CA THR A 139 -14.04 -12.20 4.39
C THR A 139 -14.52 -12.27 5.84
N GLY A 140 -15.77 -11.86 6.09
CA GLY A 140 -16.35 -11.83 7.43
C GLY A 140 -16.53 -13.18 8.10
N GLU A 141 -16.64 -14.29 7.35
CA GLU A 141 -16.81 -15.66 7.91
C GLU A 141 -15.69 -16.09 8.86
N ASN A 142 -14.48 -15.54 8.74
CA ASN A 142 -13.38 -15.80 9.68
C ASN A 142 -13.57 -15.10 11.04
N PHE A 143 -14.53 -14.19 11.15
CA PHE A 143 -14.77 -13.37 12.32
C PHE A 143 -16.12 -13.69 12.94
N ARG A 144 -16.22 -13.62 14.27
CA ARG A 144 -17.46 -13.90 15.01
C ARG A 144 -18.66 -13.11 14.49
N ARG A 145 -18.45 -11.90 13.96
CA ARG A 145 -19.52 -11.03 13.46
C ARG A 145 -19.94 -11.33 12.02
N GLY A 146 -19.21 -12.15 11.25
CA GLY A 146 -19.59 -12.44 9.86
C GLY A 146 -19.60 -11.19 8.96
N GLY A 147 -20.37 -11.23 7.88
CA GLY A 147 -20.66 -10.07 7.01
C GLY A 147 -21.71 -9.11 7.60
N TYR A 148 -21.55 -8.69 8.85
CA TYR A 148 -22.55 -7.87 9.56
C TYR A 148 -22.67 -6.42 9.08
N LEU A 149 -21.63 -5.88 8.42
CA LEU A 149 -21.56 -4.48 8.07
C LEU A 149 -22.06 -4.26 6.63
N ASP A 150 -23.10 -3.44 6.46
CA ASP A 150 -23.53 -3.02 5.12
C ASP A 150 -22.40 -2.24 4.44
N ARG A 151 -22.23 -2.46 3.13
CA ARG A 151 -21.22 -1.78 2.32
C ARG A 151 -21.27 -0.25 2.45
N ARG A 152 -22.45 0.33 2.68
CA ARG A 152 -22.66 1.78 2.85
C ARG A 152 -22.08 2.30 4.17
N ASP A 153 -22.05 1.47 5.21
CA ASP A 153 -21.59 1.86 6.55
C ASP A 153 -20.07 1.70 6.73
N ARG A 154 -19.38 1.11 5.75
CA ARG A 154 -17.94 0.80 5.85
C ARG A 154 -17.07 2.03 6.15
N TYR A 155 -17.37 3.19 5.57
CA TYR A 155 -16.63 4.43 5.83
C TYR A 155 -17.11 5.16 7.09
N VAL A 156 -18.38 5.00 7.49
CA VAL A 156 -18.87 5.48 8.79
C VAL A 156 -18.10 4.77 9.90
N ARG A 157 -18.06 3.43 9.84
CA ARG A 157 -17.28 2.62 10.79
C ARG A 157 -15.80 2.99 10.78
N ALA A 158 -15.17 3.07 9.60
CA ALA A 158 -13.75 3.41 9.52
C ALA A 158 -13.45 4.78 10.15
N SER A 159 -14.31 5.78 9.93
CA SER A 159 -14.16 7.12 10.52
C SER A 159 -14.26 7.07 12.04
N GLU A 160 -15.24 6.35 12.59
CA GLU A 160 -15.39 6.22 14.05
C GLU A 160 -14.24 5.42 14.69
N VAL A 161 -13.69 4.41 14.01
CA VAL A 161 -12.49 3.70 14.49
C VAL A 161 -11.31 4.65 14.62
N ILE A 162 -11.06 5.48 13.59
CA ILE A 162 -9.93 6.42 13.57
C ILE A 162 -10.12 7.52 14.61
N GLU A 163 -11.34 8.05 14.74
CA GLU A 163 -11.65 9.05 15.76
C GLU A 163 -11.41 8.49 17.17
N GLY A 164 -11.91 7.28 17.45
CA GLY A 164 -11.65 6.59 18.71
C GLY A 164 -10.15 6.38 18.95
N ALA A 165 -9.41 5.91 17.94
CA ALA A 165 -7.97 5.68 18.06
C ALA A 165 -7.17 6.96 18.34
N ARG A 166 -7.46 8.06 17.62
CA ARG A 166 -6.84 9.37 17.88
C ARG A 166 -7.13 9.88 19.28
N LYS A 167 -8.37 9.75 19.77
CA LYS A 167 -8.72 10.11 21.15
C LYS A 167 -7.90 9.33 22.19
N PHE A 168 -7.62 8.05 21.94
CA PHE A 168 -6.75 7.25 22.78
C PHE A 168 -5.28 7.68 22.69
N TRP A 169 -4.73 7.92 21.50
CA TRP A 169 -3.36 8.42 21.34
C TRP A 169 -3.15 9.79 22.00
N ASP A 170 -4.17 10.65 21.98
CA ASP A 170 -4.17 11.99 22.57
C ASP A 170 -4.49 12.01 24.07
N SER A 171 -4.78 10.86 24.69
CA SER A 171 -5.20 10.82 26.08
C SER A 171 -4.05 11.04 27.06
N TRP A 172 -2.81 10.94 26.60
CA TRP A 172 -1.60 11.24 27.37
C TRP A 172 -1.03 12.59 26.91
N ASP A 173 -0.73 13.48 27.85
CA ASP A 173 0.06 14.67 27.55
C ASP A 173 1.53 14.32 27.27
N GLN A 174 2.23 15.23 26.59
CA GLN A 174 3.61 15.01 26.16
C GLN A 174 4.57 14.81 27.35
N ASP A 175 4.31 15.50 28.46
CA ASP A 175 5.07 15.47 29.71
C ASP A 175 4.45 14.54 30.77
N ALA A 176 3.51 13.66 30.36
CA ALA A 176 2.84 12.76 31.30
C ALA A 176 3.81 11.81 32.01
N LEU A 177 4.92 11.41 31.38
CA LEU A 177 5.98 10.61 32.00
C LEU A 177 7.07 11.50 32.60
N VAL A 178 7.34 11.33 33.88
CA VAL A 178 8.30 12.14 34.65
C VAL A 178 9.55 11.33 35.01
N ILE A 179 9.34 10.08 35.43
CA ILE A 179 10.42 9.16 35.85
C ILE A 179 11.33 9.77 36.92
N ASP A 180 10.73 10.38 37.95
CA ASP A 180 11.44 10.89 39.12
C ASP A 180 11.75 9.75 40.10
N ARG A 181 13.00 9.26 40.06
CA ARG A 181 13.48 8.17 40.91
C ARG A 181 13.70 8.58 42.37
N GLU A 182 13.95 9.87 42.63
CA GLU A 182 14.21 10.38 43.98
C GLU A 182 12.91 10.44 44.78
N HIS A 183 11.83 10.93 44.16
CA HIS A 183 10.52 11.08 44.80
C HIS A 183 9.57 9.91 44.53
N GLY A 184 9.98 8.92 43.72
CA GLY A 184 9.17 7.74 43.41
C GLY A 184 7.97 8.02 42.51
N VAL A 185 8.05 9.03 41.63
CA VAL A 185 6.95 9.45 40.75
C VAL A 185 7.24 9.03 39.32
N PHE A 186 6.46 8.10 38.79
CA PHE A 186 6.63 7.64 37.41
C PHE A 186 5.96 8.58 36.39
N ALA A 187 4.74 9.04 36.68
CA ALA A 187 3.91 9.82 35.77
C ALA A 187 3.03 10.83 36.52
N HIS A 188 2.65 11.91 35.85
CA HIS A 188 1.66 12.86 36.32
C HIS A 188 0.24 12.31 36.08
N GLU A 189 -0.48 11.93 37.14
CA GLU A 189 -1.82 11.32 37.01
C GLU A 189 -2.81 12.23 36.27
N SER A 190 -2.77 13.55 36.53
CA SER A 190 -3.62 14.54 35.85
C SER A 190 -3.36 14.67 34.36
N SER A 191 -2.20 14.21 33.89
CA SER A 191 -1.77 14.23 32.48
C SER A 191 -2.20 12.98 31.71
N ILE A 192 -2.89 12.04 32.38
CA ILE A 192 -3.47 10.84 31.79
C ILE A 192 -4.99 10.96 31.87
N ARG A 193 -5.63 11.25 30.74
CA ARG A 193 -7.08 11.44 30.67
C ARG A 193 -7.81 10.13 30.44
N GLU A 194 -9.02 10.05 30.99
CA GLU A 194 -10.00 9.06 30.57
C GLU A 194 -10.55 9.45 29.20
N VAL A 195 -10.71 8.46 28.32
CA VAL A 195 -11.36 8.61 27.03
C VAL A 195 -12.75 8.02 27.12
N ALA A 196 -13.73 8.78 26.64
CA ALA A 196 -15.07 8.30 26.36
C ALA A 196 -15.43 8.67 24.92
N PHE A 197 -15.81 7.68 24.13
CA PHE A 197 -16.20 7.81 22.74
C PHE A 197 -17.52 7.07 22.51
N SER A 198 -18.54 7.79 22.09
CA SER A 198 -19.86 7.22 21.79
C SER A 198 -20.28 7.72 20.41
N GLY A 199 -20.52 6.78 19.50
CA GLY A 199 -20.87 6.98 18.11
C GLY A 199 -21.96 6.00 17.66
N SER A 200 -22.22 5.94 16.36
CA SER A 200 -23.23 5.04 15.79
C SER A 200 -22.76 3.58 15.74
N GLN A 201 -21.46 3.35 15.73
CA GLN A 201 -20.84 2.02 15.61
C GLN A 201 -20.14 1.57 16.90
N PHE A 202 -19.79 2.49 17.80
CA PHE A 202 -19.01 2.19 18.99
C PHE A 202 -19.47 2.97 20.22
N ASP A 203 -19.37 2.33 21.38
CA ASP A 203 -19.49 2.96 22.70
C ASP A 203 -18.33 2.42 23.57
N VAL A 204 -17.27 3.23 23.70
CA VAL A 204 -15.99 2.80 24.29
C VAL A 204 -15.53 3.81 25.34
N ARG A 205 -15.16 3.31 26.51
CA ARG A 205 -14.61 4.08 27.62
C ARG A 205 -13.38 3.41 28.20
N GLY A 206 -12.35 4.18 28.53
CA GLY A 206 -11.17 3.67 29.22
C GLY A 206 -10.03 4.67 29.36
N ARG A 207 -9.03 4.32 30.16
CA ARG A 207 -7.73 5.01 30.22
C ARG A 207 -6.74 4.25 29.35
N PHE A 208 -6.12 4.94 28.39
CA PHE A 208 -5.22 4.29 27.44
C PHE A 208 -3.94 3.82 28.14
N THR A 209 -3.44 2.64 27.78
CA THR A 209 -2.28 2.03 28.46
C THR A 209 -0.93 2.35 27.84
N VAL A 210 -0.89 3.11 26.74
CA VAL A 210 0.34 3.42 26.02
C VAL A 210 0.51 4.95 25.99
N PRO A 211 1.68 5.48 26.41
CA PRO A 211 1.97 6.92 26.30
C PRO A 211 1.91 7.42 24.85
N ARG A 212 1.87 8.73 24.67
CA ARG A 212 1.97 9.35 23.33
C ARG A 212 3.28 8.93 22.64
N SER A 213 3.22 8.59 21.36
CA SER A 213 4.38 8.16 20.57
C SER A 213 5.19 9.33 20.00
N PRO A 214 6.43 9.11 19.52
CA PRO A 214 7.30 10.19 19.04
C PRO A 214 6.76 11.01 17.86
N GLN A 215 5.97 10.40 16.97
CA GLN A 215 5.33 11.11 15.85
C GLN A 215 3.88 11.54 16.14
N GLY A 216 3.45 11.44 17.40
CA GLY A 216 2.10 11.75 17.87
C GLY A 216 1.12 10.65 17.51
N HIS A 217 0.84 10.50 16.22
CA HIS A 217 0.01 9.44 15.65
C HIS A 217 0.77 8.71 14.54
N PRO A 218 0.58 7.38 14.40
CA PRO A 218 0.99 6.65 13.20
C PRO A 218 0.52 7.35 11.92
N VAL A 219 1.31 7.28 10.85
CA VAL A 219 0.90 7.81 9.54
C VAL A 219 -0.24 6.96 8.99
N LEU A 220 -1.31 7.62 8.53
CA LEU A 220 -2.50 6.93 8.02
C LEU A 220 -2.47 6.86 6.49
N LEU A 221 -2.45 5.64 5.95
CA LEU A 221 -2.56 5.35 4.52
C LEU A 221 -3.98 4.89 4.19
N GLN A 222 -4.42 5.15 2.96
CA GLN A 222 -5.73 4.69 2.47
C GLN A 222 -5.66 4.39 0.97
N ALA A 223 -6.52 3.49 0.48
CA ALA A 223 -6.50 3.04 -0.93
C ALA A 223 -7.88 2.99 -1.62
N GLY A 224 -8.84 3.79 -1.15
CA GLY A 224 -10.21 3.78 -1.66
C GLY A 224 -10.38 4.74 -2.82
N ASP A 225 -10.75 4.20 -3.99
CA ASP A 225 -10.87 4.96 -5.24
C ASP A 225 -12.30 5.44 -5.56
N SER A 226 -13.34 4.94 -4.85
CA SER A 226 -14.71 5.43 -5.03
C SER A 226 -14.85 6.88 -4.55
N GLU A 227 -15.90 7.59 -4.98
CA GLU A 227 -16.18 8.97 -4.54
C GLU A 227 -16.14 9.10 -3.01
N GLU A 228 -16.80 8.20 -2.29
CA GLU A 228 -16.78 8.18 -0.82
C GLU A 228 -15.39 7.83 -0.26
N GLY A 229 -14.63 7.01 -0.98
CA GLY A 229 -13.27 6.61 -0.60
C GLY A 229 -12.27 7.75 -0.75
N ARG A 230 -12.37 8.53 -1.82
CA ARG A 230 -11.55 9.73 -2.06
C ARG A 230 -11.90 10.83 -1.07
N GLU A 231 -13.18 11.03 -0.78
CA GLU A 231 -13.64 11.97 0.24
C GLU A 231 -13.12 11.58 1.64
N PHE A 232 -13.22 10.30 2.01
CA PHE A 232 -12.65 9.77 3.25
C PHE A 232 -11.12 9.93 3.30
N GLY A 233 -10.41 9.63 2.22
CA GLY A 233 -8.96 9.82 2.12
C GLY A 233 -8.55 11.30 2.30
N ALA A 234 -9.25 12.21 1.65
CA ALA A 234 -9.04 13.65 1.80
C ALA A 234 -9.30 14.15 3.24
N ALA A 235 -10.26 13.55 3.95
CA ALA A 235 -10.55 13.90 5.34
C ALA A 235 -9.52 13.35 6.33
N GLN A 236 -9.10 12.09 6.18
CA GLN A 236 -8.45 11.33 7.26
C GLN A 236 -7.01 10.89 6.97
N ALA A 237 -6.65 10.64 5.71
CA ALA A 237 -5.39 9.98 5.36
C ALA A 237 -4.24 10.97 5.23
N ASP A 238 -3.06 10.59 5.68
CA ASP A 238 -1.79 11.29 5.47
C ASP A 238 -1.17 10.93 4.10
N ALA A 239 -1.47 9.73 3.58
CA ALA A 239 -1.10 9.31 2.24
C ALA A 239 -2.16 8.42 1.57
N ILE A 240 -2.28 8.50 0.25
CA ILE A 240 -3.16 7.65 -0.56
C ILE A 240 -2.32 6.74 -1.44
N PHE A 241 -2.58 5.45 -1.34
CA PHE A 241 -2.14 4.42 -2.26
C PHE A 241 -3.15 4.28 -3.41
N THR A 242 -2.70 4.39 -4.66
CA THR A 242 -3.62 4.41 -5.82
C THR A 242 -3.16 3.54 -6.98
N VAL A 243 -4.09 3.21 -7.88
CA VAL A 243 -3.85 2.41 -9.09
C VAL A 243 -3.72 3.26 -10.36
N HIS A 244 -3.89 4.58 -10.26
CA HIS A 244 -3.78 5.52 -11.38
C HIS A 244 -2.31 5.73 -11.78
N GLY A 245 -1.77 4.78 -12.54
CA GLY A 245 -0.36 4.70 -12.89
C GLY A 245 0.06 5.45 -14.16
N THR A 246 -0.89 5.89 -15.00
CA THR A 246 -0.57 6.71 -16.17
C THR A 246 -0.42 8.18 -15.79
N LEU A 247 0.35 8.95 -16.57
CA LEU A 247 0.58 10.37 -16.27
C LEU A 247 -0.73 11.20 -16.25
N GLU A 248 -1.63 10.93 -17.19
CA GLU A 248 -2.89 11.67 -17.34
C GLU A 248 -3.91 11.31 -16.26
N ASP A 249 -4.10 10.00 -16.00
CA ASP A 249 -4.98 9.54 -14.93
C ASP A 249 -4.44 9.98 -13.57
N GLY A 250 -3.12 9.90 -13.38
CA GLY A 250 -2.42 10.36 -12.19
C GLY A 250 -2.68 11.85 -11.93
N ARG A 251 -2.48 12.73 -12.93
CA ARG A 251 -2.78 14.18 -12.81
C ARG A 251 -4.24 14.44 -12.46
N THR A 252 -5.15 13.74 -13.12
CA THR A 252 -6.60 13.88 -12.88
C THR A 252 -6.94 13.50 -11.44
N PHE A 253 -6.45 12.35 -10.97
CA PHE A 253 -6.67 11.89 -9.61
C PHE A 253 -5.99 12.79 -8.57
N TYR A 254 -4.74 13.20 -8.81
CA TYR A 254 -3.97 14.10 -7.95
C TYR A 254 -4.71 15.41 -7.74
N SER A 255 -5.16 16.04 -8.83
CA SER A 255 -5.91 17.30 -8.76
C SER A 255 -7.24 17.15 -8.00
N ASP A 256 -7.97 16.05 -8.21
CA ASP A 256 -9.22 15.74 -7.51
C ASP A 256 -9.01 15.64 -6.00
N VAL A 257 -8.13 14.74 -5.54
CA VAL A 257 -7.94 14.51 -4.10
C VAL A 257 -7.33 15.70 -3.38
N LYS A 258 -6.39 16.42 -4.02
CA LYS A 258 -5.79 17.65 -3.45
C LYS A 258 -6.82 18.78 -3.37
N GLY A 259 -7.71 18.89 -4.34
CA GLY A 259 -8.80 19.88 -4.36
C GLY A 259 -9.81 19.71 -3.22
N ARG A 260 -9.99 18.48 -2.71
CA ARG A 260 -10.90 18.16 -1.60
C ARG A 260 -10.39 18.62 -0.23
N LEU A 261 -9.07 18.80 -0.07
CA LEU A 261 -8.42 19.02 1.23
C LEU A 261 -8.88 20.29 1.96
N ALA A 262 -9.15 21.37 1.22
CA ALA A 262 -9.53 22.66 1.80
C ALA A 262 -10.84 22.58 2.62
N LYS A 263 -11.77 21.68 2.25
CA LYS A 263 -13.00 21.40 3.01
C LYS A 263 -12.72 20.95 4.45
N TYR A 264 -11.56 20.36 4.68
CA TYR A 264 -11.12 19.81 5.95
C TYR A 264 -10.05 20.66 6.63
N GLY A 265 -9.79 21.89 6.13
CA GLY A 265 -8.75 22.76 6.68
C GLY A 265 -7.32 22.25 6.43
N ARG A 266 -7.14 21.33 5.48
CA ARG A 266 -5.86 20.72 5.14
C ARG A 266 -5.24 21.38 3.91
N ARG A 267 -3.91 21.36 3.83
CA ARG A 267 -3.13 21.88 2.70
C ARG A 267 -2.69 20.74 1.79
N ALA A 268 -2.30 21.08 0.56
CA ALA A 268 -1.89 20.10 -0.46
C ALA A 268 -0.72 19.21 0.00
N GLU A 269 0.21 19.76 0.79
CA GLU A 269 1.34 19.05 1.36
C GLU A 269 0.98 18.06 2.47
N ASP A 270 -0.18 18.20 3.10
CA ASP A 270 -0.60 17.38 4.24
C ASP A 270 -1.14 16.00 3.81
N LEU A 271 -1.29 15.74 2.50
CA LEU A 271 -1.68 14.46 1.94
C LEU A 271 -0.73 14.06 0.82
N LYS A 272 -0.11 12.87 0.89
CA LYS A 272 0.73 12.33 -0.21
C LYS A 272 -0.05 11.42 -1.14
N VAL A 273 0.24 11.44 -2.43
CA VAL A 273 -0.36 10.54 -3.43
C VAL A 273 0.71 9.64 -4.01
N LEU A 274 0.62 8.34 -3.75
CA LEU A 274 1.64 7.34 -4.03
C LEU A 274 1.03 6.17 -4.84
N PRO A 275 0.99 6.23 -6.17
CA PRO A 275 0.60 5.10 -7.00
C PRO A 275 1.51 3.88 -6.80
N ALA A 276 0.91 2.69 -6.94
CA ALA A 276 1.68 1.46 -7.11
C ALA A 276 2.45 1.52 -8.42
N ALA A 277 3.71 1.12 -8.44
CA ALA A 277 4.45 0.95 -9.68
C ALA A 277 5.35 -0.29 -9.64
N THR A 278 5.41 -0.99 -10.77
CA THR A 278 6.42 -2.03 -11.00
C THR A 278 7.46 -1.48 -11.97
N PHE A 279 8.67 -2.03 -11.91
CA PHE A 279 9.75 -1.65 -12.82
C PHE A 279 10.46 -2.86 -13.40
N VAL A 280 11.07 -2.68 -14.57
CA VAL A 280 12.03 -3.60 -15.16
C VAL A 280 13.19 -2.79 -15.72
N LEU A 281 14.40 -3.16 -15.33
CA LEU A 281 15.61 -2.50 -15.75
C LEU A 281 16.34 -3.36 -16.78
N GLY A 282 17.03 -2.70 -17.71
CA GLY A 282 17.96 -3.33 -18.63
C GLY A 282 19.14 -2.41 -18.91
N ASP A 283 20.22 -2.97 -19.44
CA ASP A 283 21.41 -2.20 -19.80
C ASP A 283 21.14 -1.29 -21.02
N THR A 284 20.16 -1.69 -21.83
CA THR A 284 19.62 -0.90 -22.95
C THR A 284 18.09 -0.98 -22.96
N ALA A 285 17.43 -0.06 -23.67
CA ALA A 285 15.97 -0.11 -23.79
C ALA A 285 15.44 -1.40 -24.43
N PRO A 286 16.07 -1.97 -25.49
CA PRO A 286 15.69 -3.29 -26.01
C PRO A 286 15.86 -4.42 -24.99
N ASP A 287 16.96 -4.44 -24.22
CA ASP A 287 17.19 -5.43 -23.16
C ASP A 287 16.11 -5.34 -22.06
N ALA A 288 15.78 -4.12 -21.62
CA ALA A 288 14.72 -3.90 -20.64
C ALA A 288 13.35 -4.41 -21.15
N ALA A 289 13.06 -4.21 -22.44
CA ALA A 289 11.82 -4.68 -23.06
C ALA A 289 11.76 -6.21 -23.13
N GLU A 290 12.85 -6.88 -23.51
CA GLU A 290 12.94 -8.35 -23.52
C GLU A 290 12.78 -8.93 -22.11
N ARG A 291 13.47 -8.36 -21.11
CA ARG A 291 13.31 -8.75 -19.71
C ARG A 291 11.88 -8.54 -19.23
N ALA A 292 11.24 -7.44 -19.63
CA ALA A 292 9.87 -7.14 -19.23
C ALA A 292 8.88 -8.14 -19.80
N ASP A 293 9.04 -8.50 -21.08
CA ASP A 293 8.25 -9.53 -21.75
C ASP A 293 8.41 -10.90 -21.06
N HIS A 294 9.66 -11.30 -20.79
CA HIS A 294 9.96 -12.54 -20.08
C HIS A 294 9.25 -12.61 -18.71
N ILE A 295 9.40 -11.57 -17.89
CA ILE A 295 8.74 -11.48 -16.58
C ILE A 295 7.22 -11.56 -16.74
N ARG A 296 6.65 -10.93 -17.77
CA ARG A 296 5.20 -10.95 -18.01
C ARG A 296 4.70 -12.35 -18.35
N HIS A 297 5.46 -13.10 -19.15
CA HIS A 297 5.16 -14.49 -19.44
C HIS A 297 5.26 -15.40 -18.21
N GLN A 298 6.14 -15.10 -17.26
CA GLN A 298 6.19 -15.83 -15.99
C GLN A 298 5.01 -15.47 -15.06
N GLN A 299 4.66 -14.18 -14.95
CA GLN A 299 3.51 -13.69 -14.17
C GLN A 299 2.15 -14.20 -14.70
N VAL A 300 2.07 -14.47 -16.00
CA VAL A 300 0.88 -15.01 -16.67
C VAL A 300 1.23 -16.38 -17.26
N GLY A 301 1.41 -17.35 -16.36
CA GLY A 301 1.53 -18.76 -16.75
C GLY A 301 0.24 -19.29 -17.39
N PRO A 302 0.28 -20.48 -18.02
CA PRO A 302 -0.87 -21.04 -18.74
C PRO A 302 -2.15 -21.13 -17.88
N GLN A 303 -2.04 -21.66 -16.65
CA GLN A 303 -3.19 -21.77 -15.74
C GLN A 303 -3.64 -20.41 -15.18
N THR A 304 -2.71 -19.47 -15.00
CA THR A 304 -3.05 -18.10 -14.59
C THR A 304 -3.88 -17.41 -15.67
N ALA A 305 -3.53 -17.58 -16.94
CA ALA A 305 -4.30 -17.04 -18.06
C ALA A 305 -5.75 -17.56 -18.07
N ILE A 306 -5.93 -18.87 -17.87
CA ILE A 306 -7.27 -19.47 -17.74
C ILE A 306 -8.02 -18.89 -16.54
N ALA A 307 -7.40 -18.82 -15.36
CA ALA A 307 -8.06 -18.28 -14.16
C ALA A 307 -8.47 -16.80 -14.31
N PHE A 308 -7.71 -15.99 -15.06
CA PHE A 308 -8.09 -14.63 -15.41
C PHE A 308 -9.28 -14.59 -16.39
N LEU A 309 -9.27 -15.47 -17.39
CA LEU A 309 -10.36 -15.58 -18.35
C LEU A 309 -11.65 -16.03 -17.67
N GLU A 310 -11.58 -17.01 -16.76
CA GLU A 310 -12.70 -17.50 -15.96
C GLU A 310 -13.33 -16.39 -15.10
N GLN A 311 -12.55 -15.39 -14.62
CA GLN A 311 -13.09 -14.24 -13.88
C GLN A 311 -14.00 -13.34 -14.73
N VAL A 312 -13.73 -13.23 -16.03
CA VAL A 312 -14.58 -12.49 -16.97
C VAL A 312 -15.73 -13.38 -17.46
N TRP A 313 -15.46 -14.65 -17.79
CA TRP A 313 -16.49 -15.53 -18.31
C TRP A 313 -17.47 -16.06 -17.26
N GLY A 314 -17.13 -16.04 -15.98
CA GLY A 314 -17.96 -16.61 -14.92
C GLY A 314 -18.19 -18.12 -15.09
N ARG A 315 -17.31 -18.83 -15.81
CA ARG A 315 -17.44 -20.25 -16.14
C ARG A 315 -16.14 -20.98 -15.91
N ASP A 316 -16.26 -22.28 -15.70
CA ASP A 316 -15.13 -23.21 -15.77
C ASP A 316 -14.62 -23.28 -17.22
N LEU A 317 -13.37 -22.89 -17.41
CA LEU A 317 -12.64 -22.95 -18.68
C LEU A 317 -11.35 -23.78 -18.56
N SER A 318 -11.20 -24.60 -17.51
CA SER A 318 -9.98 -25.38 -17.28
C SER A 318 -9.64 -26.40 -18.36
N GLY A 319 -10.59 -26.75 -19.23
CA GLY A 319 -10.35 -27.62 -20.38
C GLY A 319 -9.82 -26.91 -21.63
N TYR A 320 -9.73 -25.58 -21.64
CA TYR A 320 -9.22 -24.82 -22.79
C TYR A 320 -7.68 -24.82 -22.80
N ASP A 321 -7.13 -24.89 -24.01
CA ASP A 321 -5.69 -24.71 -24.24
C ASP A 321 -5.32 -23.22 -24.05
N PRO A 322 -4.46 -22.86 -23.09
CA PRO A 322 -4.08 -21.47 -22.83
C PRO A 322 -3.35 -20.80 -24.00
N ASP A 323 -2.69 -21.59 -24.85
CA ASP A 323 -2.01 -21.10 -26.06
C ASP A 323 -2.92 -21.26 -27.32
N GLY A 324 -4.17 -21.65 -27.11
CA GLY A 324 -5.22 -21.75 -28.14
C GLY A 324 -6.12 -20.51 -28.23
N PRO A 325 -7.17 -20.56 -29.08
CA PRO A 325 -8.09 -19.44 -29.29
C PRO A 325 -8.99 -19.19 -28.08
N LEU A 326 -9.58 -18.00 -28.02
CA LEU A 326 -10.58 -17.65 -27.00
C LEU A 326 -11.84 -18.54 -27.08
N PRO A 327 -12.54 -18.73 -25.96
CA PRO A 327 -13.77 -19.51 -25.90
C PRO A 327 -14.89 -18.89 -26.74
N ASP A 328 -15.56 -19.78 -27.48
CA ASP A 328 -16.80 -19.54 -28.22
C ASP A 328 -18.04 -19.49 -27.31
N VAL A 329 -17.95 -20.00 -26.08
CA VAL A 329 -19.04 -19.94 -25.09
C VAL A 329 -19.23 -18.52 -24.54
N GLU A 330 -20.48 -18.13 -24.30
CA GLU A 330 -20.80 -16.79 -23.74
C GLU A 330 -20.59 -16.71 -22.22
N PRO A 331 -20.19 -15.53 -21.68
CA PRO A 331 -20.09 -15.33 -20.24
C PRO A 331 -21.40 -15.65 -19.49
N ALA A 332 -21.26 -16.28 -18.32
CA ALA A 332 -22.33 -16.51 -17.36
C ALA A 332 -22.27 -15.48 -16.22
N ASP A 333 -23.43 -15.17 -15.63
CA ASP A 333 -23.49 -14.35 -14.43
C ASP A 333 -23.19 -15.21 -13.19
N ASN A 334 -21.90 -15.39 -12.93
CA ASN A 334 -21.40 -16.12 -11.77
C ASN A 334 -20.33 -15.28 -11.06
N PRO A 335 -20.72 -14.43 -10.10
CA PRO A 335 -19.77 -13.59 -9.36
C PRO A 335 -18.87 -14.39 -8.42
N ASP A 336 -19.23 -15.64 -8.09
CA ASP A 336 -18.55 -16.45 -7.07
C ASP A 336 -17.43 -17.33 -7.63
N ILE A 337 -17.11 -17.22 -8.92
CA ILE A 337 -16.03 -18.01 -9.53
C ILE A 337 -14.67 -17.72 -8.89
N THR A 338 -14.43 -16.47 -8.48
CA THR A 338 -13.24 -16.06 -7.72
C THR A 338 -13.67 -15.20 -6.54
N ARG A 339 -13.27 -15.59 -5.34
CA ARG A 339 -13.59 -14.91 -4.07
C ARG A 339 -12.33 -14.43 -3.35
N GLY A 340 -12.43 -13.32 -2.63
CA GLY A 340 -11.29 -12.69 -1.94
C GLY A 340 -10.47 -11.72 -2.81
N ARG A 341 -11.06 -11.21 -3.90
CA ARG A 341 -10.47 -10.16 -4.76
C ARG A 341 -11.54 -9.11 -5.10
N VAL A 342 -11.13 -7.84 -5.20
CA VAL A 342 -12.02 -6.75 -5.65
C VAL A 342 -12.37 -6.95 -7.12
N ARG A 343 -13.67 -6.91 -7.46
CA ARG A 343 -14.15 -7.01 -8.84
C ARG A 343 -14.20 -5.61 -9.47
N HIS A 344 -13.51 -5.42 -10.59
CA HIS A 344 -13.56 -4.18 -11.38
C HIS A 344 -14.44 -4.28 -12.63
N VAL A 345 -15.00 -5.46 -12.90
CA VAL A 345 -15.81 -5.73 -14.09
C VAL A 345 -17.23 -5.19 -13.91
N LYS A 346 -17.62 -4.21 -14.74
CA LYS A 346 -18.97 -3.63 -14.76
C LYS A 346 -19.95 -4.44 -15.61
N ASP A 347 -19.52 -4.91 -16.78
CA ASP A 347 -20.27 -5.85 -17.64
C ASP A 347 -19.32 -6.91 -18.21
N PRO A 348 -19.41 -8.18 -17.78
CA PRO A 348 -18.55 -9.25 -18.28
C PRO A 348 -18.71 -9.55 -19.78
N ARG A 349 -19.89 -9.30 -20.37
CA ARG A 349 -20.14 -9.55 -21.80
C ARG A 349 -19.47 -8.51 -22.68
N GLU A 350 -19.53 -7.25 -22.29
CA GLU A 350 -18.82 -6.18 -23.00
C GLU A 350 -17.31 -6.43 -23.02
N ILE A 351 -16.73 -6.82 -21.86
CA ILE A 351 -15.31 -7.15 -21.76
C ILE A 351 -14.97 -8.36 -22.61
N ALA A 352 -15.76 -9.45 -22.54
CA ALA A 352 -15.54 -10.64 -23.36
C ALA A 352 -15.58 -10.33 -24.86
N SER A 353 -16.52 -9.49 -25.31
CA SER A 353 -16.60 -9.04 -26.69
C SER A 353 -15.37 -8.23 -27.11
N ALA A 354 -14.91 -7.29 -26.28
CA ALA A 354 -13.71 -6.51 -26.54
C ALA A 354 -12.45 -7.38 -26.60
N TRP A 355 -12.35 -8.36 -25.70
CA TRP A 355 -11.26 -9.34 -25.63
C TRP A 355 -11.21 -10.23 -26.87
N ARG A 356 -12.36 -10.74 -27.34
CA ARG A 356 -12.45 -11.49 -28.60
C ARG A 356 -12.04 -10.64 -29.80
N ALA A 357 -12.54 -9.40 -29.89
CA ALA A 357 -12.19 -8.50 -30.98
C ALA A 357 -10.69 -8.20 -31.03
N LYS A 358 -10.06 -7.97 -29.87
CA LYS A 358 -8.61 -7.77 -29.76
C LYS A 358 -7.83 -9.03 -30.15
N ALA A 359 -8.22 -10.18 -29.62
CA ALA A 359 -7.56 -11.45 -29.93
C ALA A 359 -7.63 -11.80 -31.41
N GLU A 360 -8.77 -11.59 -32.07
CA GLU A 360 -8.91 -11.79 -33.52
C GLU A 360 -8.04 -10.82 -34.33
N ALA A 361 -8.07 -9.53 -33.97
CA ALA A 361 -7.33 -8.49 -34.69
C ALA A 361 -5.81 -8.68 -34.61
N GLU A 362 -5.30 -9.10 -33.45
CA GLU A 362 -3.87 -9.28 -33.17
C GLU A 362 -3.41 -10.74 -33.26
N LYS A 363 -4.32 -11.68 -33.55
CA LYS A 363 -4.10 -13.14 -33.60
C LYS A 363 -3.51 -13.70 -32.30
N LEU A 364 -4.03 -13.26 -31.16
CA LEU A 364 -3.56 -13.63 -29.83
C LEU A 364 -4.23 -14.93 -29.36
N SER A 365 -3.43 -15.82 -28.78
CA SER A 365 -3.92 -16.87 -27.89
C SER A 365 -4.56 -16.32 -26.61
N ILE A 366 -5.23 -17.16 -25.83
CA ILE A 366 -5.75 -16.78 -24.50
C ILE A 366 -4.63 -16.16 -23.65
N ARG A 367 -3.47 -16.81 -23.57
CA ARG A 367 -2.35 -16.35 -22.74
C ARG A 367 -1.79 -15.01 -23.19
N GLU A 368 -1.53 -14.86 -24.49
CA GLU A 368 -1.04 -13.59 -25.06
C GLU A 368 -2.06 -12.47 -24.87
N LEU A 369 -3.35 -12.76 -25.01
CA LEU A 369 -4.41 -11.80 -24.71
C LEU A 369 -4.36 -11.36 -23.24
N ILE A 370 -4.29 -12.29 -22.29
CA ILE A 370 -4.25 -11.95 -20.87
C ILE A 370 -3.01 -11.11 -20.55
N ILE A 371 -1.85 -11.43 -21.13
CA ILE A 371 -0.65 -10.58 -21.03
C ILE A 371 -0.92 -9.17 -21.57
N ALA A 372 -1.59 -9.06 -22.71
CA ALA A 372 -1.85 -7.78 -23.37
C ALA A 372 -2.89 -6.89 -22.65
N VAL A 373 -3.89 -7.48 -21.97
CA VAL A 373 -5.01 -6.75 -21.34
C VAL A 373 -4.88 -6.58 -19.83
N THR A 374 -3.95 -7.28 -19.18
CA THR A 374 -3.65 -7.06 -17.76
C THR A 374 -2.57 -5.99 -17.58
N ALA A 375 -2.51 -5.40 -16.38
CA ALA A 375 -1.70 -4.20 -16.12
C ALA A 375 -0.22 -4.40 -16.50
N ARG A 376 0.30 -3.62 -17.46
CA ARG A 376 1.72 -3.70 -17.87
C ARG A 376 2.66 -3.20 -16.78
N GLN A 377 3.95 -3.53 -16.89
CA GLN A 377 4.92 -2.88 -16.00
C GLN A 377 4.96 -1.39 -16.28
N GLN A 378 4.94 -0.59 -15.21
CA GLN A 378 4.83 0.86 -15.34
C GLN A 378 6.11 1.51 -15.86
N PHE A 379 7.26 1.08 -15.37
CA PHE A 379 8.56 1.60 -15.79
C PHE A 379 9.39 0.49 -16.44
N VAL A 380 9.77 0.66 -17.70
CA VAL A 380 10.62 -0.29 -18.43
C VAL A 380 11.67 0.48 -19.21
N GLY A 381 12.94 0.30 -18.87
CA GLY A 381 14.02 1.01 -19.55
C GLY A 381 15.37 0.87 -18.85
N THR A 382 16.32 1.72 -19.25
CA THR A 382 17.59 1.83 -18.52
C THR A 382 17.39 2.52 -17.17
N PRO A 383 18.31 2.36 -16.20
CA PRO A 383 18.20 3.03 -14.91
C PRO A 383 18.04 4.55 -15.01
N ALA A 384 18.74 5.19 -15.96
CA ALA A 384 18.64 6.62 -16.20
C ALA A 384 17.27 7.04 -16.77
N GLN A 385 16.68 6.22 -17.66
CA GLN A 385 15.33 6.46 -18.21
C GLN A 385 14.26 6.30 -17.15
N VAL A 386 14.31 5.23 -16.35
CA VAL A 386 13.35 5.02 -15.25
C VAL A 386 13.44 6.15 -14.22
N ALA A 387 14.64 6.62 -13.87
CA ALA A 387 14.81 7.78 -13.00
C ALA A 387 14.21 9.06 -13.61
N GLU A 388 14.35 9.25 -14.92
CA GLU A 388 13.75 10.38 -15.64
C GLU A 388 12.22 10.32 -15.62
N ASP A 389 11.64 9.15 -15.86
CA ASP A 389 10.19 8.97 -15.88
C ASP A 389 9.59 9.22 -14.48
N ILE A 390 10.17 8.63 -13.44
CA ILE A 390 9.73 8.85 -12.05
C ILE A 390 9.76 10.34 -11.70
N ASP A 391 10.87 11.01 -12.03
CA ASP A 391 11.04 12.44 -11.80
C ASP A 391 10.01 13.25 -12.63
N HIS A 392 9.79 12.90 -13.89
CA HIS A 392 8.82 13.56 -14.75
C HIS A 392 7.40 13.49 -14.17
N TYR A 393 6.97 12.33 -13.67
CA TYR A 393 5.65 12.16 -13.04
C TYR A 393 5.47 13.07 -11.82
N VAL A 394 6.46 13.12 -10.94
CA VAL A 394 6.39 13.92 -9.70
C VAL A 394 6.46 15.42 -10.00
N GLN A 395 7.38 15.86 -10.86
CA GLN A 395 7.45 17.28 -11.24
C GLN A 395 6.21 17.74 -12.01
N SER A 396 5.48 16.82 -12.62
CA SER A 396 4.27 17.05 -13.42
C SER A 396 2.96 17.07 -12.62
N ASP A 397 2.99 16.98 -11.29
CA ASP A 397 1.79 16.89 -10.45
C ASP A 397 0.91 15.68 -10.78
N ALA A 398 1.52 14.55 -11.19
CA ALA A 398 0.80 13.29 -11.32
C ALA A 398 0.75 12.51 -10.00
N CYS A 399 1.77 12.66 -9.16
CA CYS A 399 1.90 12.02 -7.85
C CYS A 399 3.00 12.70 -7.02
N ASP A 400 3.12 12.32 -5.74
CA ASP A 400 4.22 12.75 -4.86
C ASP A 400 5.36 11.71 -4.81
N GLY A 401 5.18 10.55 -5.43
CA GLY A 401 6.10 9.42 -5.32
C GLY A 401 5.47 8.11 -5.76
N PHE A 402 6.11 6.98 -5.43
CA PHE A 402 5.65 5.64 -5.82
C PHE A 402 5.82 4.63 -4.69
N ILE A 403 4.86 3.71 -4.59
CA ILE A 403 5.04 2.45 -3.85
C ILE A 403 5.50 1.40 -4.87
N LEU A 404 6.79 1.08 -4.84
CA LEU A 404 7.40 0.12 -5.75
C LEU A 404 7.07 -1.31 -5.35
N VAL A 405 6.62 -2.09 -6.33
CA VAL A 405 6.29 -3.51 -6.19
C VAL A 405 7.27 -4.31 -7.05
N PRO A 406 8.35 -4.86 -6.47
CA PRO A 406 9.23 -5.78 -7.16
C PRO A 406 8.49 -7.05 -7.61
N HIS A 407 8.97 -7.66 -8.69
CA HIS A 407 8.42 -8.93 -9.17
C HIS A 407 9.00 -10.15 -8.42
N LEU A 408 10.14 -10.00 -7.73
CA LEU A 408 10.81 -11.04 -6.96
C LEU A 408 10.97 -10.67 -5.49
N THR A 409 10.98 -11.68 -4.64
CA THR A 409 11.32 -11.56 -3.20
C THR A 409 12.55 -12.41 -2.88
N PRO A 410 13.51 -11.92 -2.07
CA PRO A 410 13.57 -10.58 -1.49
C PRO A 410 14.41 -9.59 -2.32
N THR A 411 15.16 -10.08 -3.30
CA THR A 411 16.19 -9.32 -4.05
C THR A 411 15.64 -8.41 -5.13
N GLY A 412 14.33 -8.47 -5.43
CA GLY A 412 13.75 -7.75 -6.56
C GLY A 412 13.89 -6.22 -6.50
N LEU A 413 14.21 -5.64 -5.34
CA LEU A 413 14.46 -4.20 -5.18
C LEU A 413 15.94 -3.81 -5.30
N ASP A 414 16.86 -4.78 -5.23
CA ASP A 414 18.31 -4.50 -5.11
C ASP A 414 18.83 -3.71 -6.32
N GLU A 415 18.50 -4.14 -7.54
CA GLU A 415 18.95 -3.48 -8.77
C GLU A 415 18.42 -2.04 -8.88
N PHE A 416 17.20 -1.77 -8.40
CA PHE A 416 16.63 -0.42 -8.40
C PHE A 416 17.40 0.50 -7.45
N VAL A 417 17.67 0.02 -6.23
CA VAL A 417 18.42 0.80 -5.24
C VAL A 417 19.85 1.06 -5.71
N GLU A 418 20.49 0.09 -6.35
CA GLU A 418 21.86 0.24 -6.81
C GLU A 418 21.99 1.13 -8.05
N LYS A 419 21.02 1.06 -8.98
CA LYS A 419 21.17 1.70 -10.29
C LYS A 419 20.27 2.92 -10.51
N VAL A 420 19.07 2.97 -9.93
CA VAL A 420 18.10 4.07 -10.18
C VAL A 420 18.21 5.18 -9.13
N VAL A 421 18.36 4.83 -7.85
CA VAL A 421 18.45 5.82 -6.76
C VAL A 421 19.58 6.84 -6.98
N PRO A 422 20.81 6.46 -7.39
CA PRO A 422 21.86 7.44 -7.67
C PRO A 422 21.47 8.45 -8.75
N HIS A 423 20.76 8.02 -9.80
CA HIS A 423 20.28 8.93 -10.84
C HIS A 423 19.20 9.90 -10.34
N LEU A 424 18.34 9.49 -9.40
CA LEU A 424 17.38 10.38 -8.75
C LEU A 424 18.08 11.40 -7.83
N GLN A 425 19.15 10.97 -7.15
CA GLN A 425 19.98 11.83 -6.29
C GLN A 425 20.77 12.86 -7.12
N ASP A 426 21.40 12.44 -8.22
CA ASP A 426 22.12 13.32 -9.14
C ASP A 426 21.22 14.42 -9.73
N ARG A 427 19.93 14.12 -9.90
CA ARG A 427 18.89 15.08 -10.34
C ARG A 427 18.46 16.06 -9.25
N GLY A 428 18.81 15.80 -7.99
CA GLY A 428 18.40 16.60 -6.82
C GLY A 428 16.93 16.45 -6.43
N SER A 429 16.23 15.46 -6.98
CA SER A 429 14.82 15.16 -6.71
C SER A 429 14.62 14.07 -5.66
N PHE A 430 15.71 13.46 -5.17
CA PHE A 430 15.67 12.47 -4.11
C PHE A 430 16.77 12.72 -3.08
N ARG A 431 16.50 12.34 -1.84
CA ARG A 431 17.40 12.58 -0.71
C ARG A 431 18.70 11.77 -0.81
N THR A 432 19.77 12.30 -0.26
CA THR A 432 21.07 11.61 -0.12
C THR A 432 21.32 11.07 1.30
N GLU A 433 20.49 11.47 2.26
CA GLU A 433 20.47 10.98 3.64
C GLU A 433 19.07 11.18 4.24
N TYR A 434 18.75 10.49 5.34
CA TYR A 434 17.54 10.78 6.12
C TYR A 434 17.75 12.07 6.94
N SER A 435 16.83 13.04 6.79
CA SER A 435 16.89 14.32 7.50
C SER A 435 16.19 14.30 8.88
N GLY A 436 15.47 13.22 9.19
CA GLY A 436 14.78 13.03 10.46
C GLY A 436 14.56 11.54 10.75
N THR A 437 14.03 11.23 11.93
CA THR A 437 13.92 9.85 12.42
C THR A 437 12.51 9.28 12.31
N THR A 438 11.49 10.14 12.21
CA THR A 438 10.08 9.72 12.14
C THR A 438 9.59 9.58 10.69
N LEU A 439 8.60 8.71 10.48
CA LEU A 439 7.97 8.55 9.17
C LEU A 439 7.29 9.83 8.70
N ARG A 440 6.66 10.60 9.62
CA ARG A 440 6.14 11.93 9.31
C ARG A 440 7.22 12.86 8.78
N SER A 441 8.41 12.87 9.38
CA SER A 441 9.54 13.68 8.87
C SER A 441 9.97 13.25 7.47
N HIS A 442 10.06 11.95 7.19
CA HIS A 442 10.42 11.44 5.85
C HIS A 442 9.43 11.91 4.80
N LEU A 443 8.14 11.87 5.12
CA LEU A 443 7.07 12.32 4.24
C LEU A 443 6.88 13.84 4.26
N GLY A 444 7.63 14.61 5.06
CA GLY A 444 7.41 16.05 5.21
C GLY A 444 5.99 16.41 5.69
N LEU A 445 5.41 15.56 6.53
CA LEU A 445 4.11 15.76 7.17
C LEU A 445 4.28 16.49 8.49
N SER A 446 3.30 17.34 8.83
CA SER A 446 3.31 18.05 10.11
C SER A 446 3.05 17.08 11.27
N HIS A 447 3.67 17.36 12.42
CA HIS A 447 3.32 16.68 13.66
C HIS A 447 1.88 17.08 14.07
N PRO A 448 1.00 16.15 14.48
CA PRO A 448 -0.42 16.43 14.75
C PRO A 448 -0.70 17.50 15.81
N HIS A 449 0.27 17.80 16.68
CA HIS A 449 0.12 18.73 17.81
C HIS A 449 0.84 20.08 17.63
N HIS A 450 1.36 20.42 16.44
CA HIS A 450 2.02 21.69 16.16
C HIS A 450 3.09 22.10 17.21
N GLN A 451 3.99 21.20 17.61
CA GLN A 451 5.14 21.52 18.48
C GLN A 451 6.43 20.82 18.01
N ASN A 452 7.57 21.45 18.29
CA ASN A 452 8.92 20.99 17.97
C ASN A 452 9.17 19.57 18.52
N GLU A 453 9.82 18.73 17.71
CA GLU A 453 10.28 17.39 18.10
C GLU A 453 11.12 17.48 19.39
N GLY A 454 10.48 17.19 20.53
CA GLY A 454 11.07 17.30 21.85
C GLY A 454 11.80 16.02 22.23
N VAL A 455 13.07 16.17 22.58
CA VAL A 455 13.98 15.13 23.09
C VAL A 455 13.34 14.34 24.22
N ARG A 456 13.41 13.00 24.14
CA ARG A 456 12.97 12.09 25.21
C ARG A 456 13.74 12.35 26.51
N ALA A 457 13.06 12.25 27.64
CA ALA A 457 13.72 12.01 28.92
C ALA A 457 14.37 10.62 28.87
N SER A 458 15.69 10.58 29.00
CA SER A 458 16.55 9.39 29.04
C SER A 458 16.44 8.62 30.36
#